data_AF-A0A420W705-F1
#
_entry.id   AF-A0A420W705-F1
#
_cell.length_a   1.000
_cell.length_b   1.000
_cell.length_c   1.000
_cell.angle_alpha   90.00
_cell.angle_beta   90.00
_cell.angle_gamma   90.00
#
_symmetry.space_group_name_H-M   'P 1'
#
loop_
_entity.id
_entity.type
_entity.pdbx_description
1 polymer ?
#
loop_
_entity_poly.entity_id
_entity_poly.type
_entity_poly.pdbx_seq_one_letter_code
_entity_poly.pdbx_strand_id
1 'polypeptide(L)'
;MLIRTASLGRLNAVCRSIISNLLGTELLRKLVKTGSLKEVSQILKGTSYSKFIIGSSKSKLLKGINDYFYYLLNKLYKIYPLEELKEFFLVRDRGIVLEKVLKNKELKNFGLVYADFLNVITVFKYRIIEGLSVEKVAPYLFTKGSLKNLLPQMLRASSLKELSRVLPFPKEPKSYGEFRKEIFLFHVSSLRKLLLGYPFKPVISFVILRLKEIEKMNLTAIIEGISGNFNREEIEEMIVDIS
;
A
#
# COMPACT_ATOMS: atom_id res chain seq x y z
N MET A 1 13.29 -11.44 28.50
CA MET A 1 13.76 -10.34 27.61
C MET A 1 14.49 -10.88 26.37
N LEU A 2 15.42 -11.83 26.50
CA LEU A 2 16.20 -12.43 25.39
C LEU A 2 15.37 -13.05 24.26
N ILE A 3 14.29 -13.80 24.58
CA ILE A 3 13.42 -14.46 23.57
C ILE A 3 12.75 -13.44 22.64
N ARG A 4 12.28 -12.31 23.20
CA ARG A 4 11.63 -11.24 22.40
C ARG A 4 12.62 -10.56 21.46
N THR A 5 13.85 -10.33 21.92
CA THR A 5 14.91 -9.74 21.10
C THR A 5 15.33 -10.67 19.95
N ALA A 6 15.46 -11.98 20.22
CA ALA A 6 15.76 -12.97 19.18
C ALA A 6 14.67 -13.05 18.11
N SER A 7 13.39 -13.08 18.51
CA SER A 7 12.26 -13.07 17.58
C SER A 7 12.21 -11.78 16.74
N LEU A 8 12.50 -10.61 17.32
CA LEU A 8 12.56 -9.35 16.60
C LEU A 8 13.75 -9.28 15.64
N GLY A 9 14.91 -9.83 16.01
CA GLY A 9 16.06 -9.98 15.12
C GLY A 9 15.74 -10.83 13.91
N ARG A 10 15.12 -12.00 14.13
CA ARG A 10 14.65 -12.89 13.05
C ARG A 10 13.59 -12.20 12.17
N LEU A 11 12.64 -11.51 12.79
CA LEU A 11 11.59 -10.77 12.08
C LEU A 11 12.21 -9.73 11.15
N ASN A 12 13.13 -8.92 11.66
CA ASN A 12 13.83 -7.89 10.89
C ASN A 12 14.63 -8.50 9.73
N ALA A 13 15.37 -9.58 9.96
CA ALA A 13 16.11 -10.27 8.89
C ALA A 13 15.19 -10.75 7.77
N VAL A 14 14.05 -11.37 8.12
CA VAL A 14 13.05 -11.80 7.14
C VAL A 14 12.43 -10.61 6.41
N CYS A 15 12.07 -9.55 7.12
CA CYS A 15 11.54 -8.32 6.52
C CYS A 15 12.53 -7.70 5.54
N ARG A 16 13.82 -7.61 5.87
CA ARG A 16 14.86 -7.09 4.97
C ARG A 16 15.02 -7.94 3.72
N SER A 17 14.97 -9.26 3.85
CA SER A 17 14.94 -10.17 2.70
C SER A 17 13.70 -9.96 1.84
N ILE A 18 12.53 -9.63 2.42
CA ILE A 18 11.34 -9.31 1.62
C ILE A 18 11.49 -7.96 0.91
N ILE A 19 12.06 -6.94 1.57
CA ILE A 19 12.35 -5.63 0.97
C ILE A 19 13.23 -5.78 -0.27
N SER A 20 14.33 -6.54 -0.17
CA SER A 20 15.26 -6.72 -1.28
C SER A 20 14.66 -7.46 -2.48
N ASN A 21 13.48 -8.07 -2.29
CA ASN A 21 12.72 -8.77 -3.31
C ASN A 21 11.41 -8.04 -3.67
N LEU A 22 11.32 -6.72 -3.39
CA LEU A 22 10.28 -5.87 -3.97
C LEU A 22 10.48 -5.75 -5.48
N LEU A 23 9.39 -5.73 -6.23
CA LEU A 23 9.45 -5.54 -7.68
C LEU A 23 9.77 -4.07 -7.96
N GLY A 24 10.95 -3.82 -8.53
CA GLY A 24 11.37 -2.49 -8.93
C GLY A 24 10.59 -1.95 -10.13
N THR A 25 10.65 -0.63 -10.31
CA THR A 25 9.96 0.09 -11.39
C THR A 25 10.29 -0.42 -12.79
N GLU A 26 11.54 -0.80 -13.05
CA GLU A 26 11.94 -1.35 -14.35
C GLU A 26 11.19 -2.65 -14.67
N LEU A 27 11.05 -3.53 -13.68
CA LEU A 27 10.34 -4.80 -13.84
C LEU A 27 8.83 -4.58 -14.01
N LEU A 28 8.25 -3.64 -13.26
CA LEU A 28 6.84 -3.26 -13.42
C LEU A 28 6.56 -2.68 -14.81
N ARG A 29 7.43 -1.80 -15.31
CA ARG A 29 7.34 -1.28 -16.69
C ARG A 29 7.51 -2.38 -17.74
N LYS A 30 8.42 -3.32 -17.51
CA LYS A 30 8.58 -4.49 -18.39
C LYS A 30 7.28 -5.31 -18.44
N LEU A 31 6.61 -5.49 -17.30
CA LEU A 31 5.32 -6.19 -17.22
C LEU A 31 4.22 -5.46 -17.99
N VAL A 32 4.13 -4.12 -17.88
CA VAL A 32 3.17 -3.32 -18.67
C VAL A 32 3.37 -3.51 -20.17
N LYS A 33 4.63 -3.51 -20.63
CA LYS A 33 4.97 -3.63 -22.04
C LYS A 33 4.73 -5.01 -22.64
N THR A 34 4.40 -6.02 -21.83
CA THR A 34 4.09 -7.36 -22.34
C THR A 34 2.84 -7.36 -23.22
N GLY A 35 2.83 -8.24 -24.22
CA GLY A 35 1.70 -8.41 -25.12
C GLY A 35 0.60 -9.31 -24.55
N SER A 36 0.93 -10.14 -23.55
CA SER A 36 0.04 -11.20 -23.10
C SER A 36 0.22 -11.59 -21.63
N LEU A 37 -0.83 -12.17 -21.03
CA LEU A 37 -0.75 -12.75 -19.69
C LEU A 37 0.21 -13.95 -19.59
N LYS A 38 0.55 -14.59 -20.72
CA LYS A 38 1.55 -15.66 -20.79
C LYS A 38 2.95 -15.12 -20.50
N GLU A 39 3.30 -13.98 -21.10
CA GLU A 39 4.56 -13.29 -20.83
C GLU A 39 4.63 -12.77 -19.38
N VAL A 40 3.54 -12.19 -18.87
CA VAL A 40 3.44 -11.81 -17.44
C VAL A 40 3.75 -13.00 -16.54
N SER A 41 3.13 -14.16 -16.80
CA SER A 41 3.38 -15.40 -16.05
C SER A 41 4.85 -15.81 -16.08
N GLN A 42 5.48 -15.77 -17.26
CA GLN A 42 6.90 -16.12 -17.42
C GLN A 42 7.82 -15.16 -16.66
N ILE A 43 7.58 -13.85 -16.72
CA ILE A 43 8.36 -12.85 -15.99
C ILE A 43 8.20 -13.06 -14.48
N LEU A 44 6.98 -13.22 -13.98
CA LEU A 44 6.74 -13.42 -12.54
C LEU A 44 7.34 -14.74 -12.03
N LYS A 45 7.48 -15.76 -12.86
CA LYS A 45 8.20 -17.00 -12.51
C LYS A 45 9.69 -16.79 -12.26
N GLY A 46 10.28 -15.71 -12.76
CA GLY A 46 11.65 -15.28 -12.44
C GLY A 46 11.79 -14.51 -11.13
N THR A 47 10.71 -14.34 -10.37
CA THR A 47 10.69 -13.51 -9.15
C THR A 47 10.38 -14.35 -7.90
N SER A 48 10.22 -13.70 -6.75
CA SER A 48 9.75 -14.31 -5.50
C SER A 48 8.35 -14.92 -5.58
N TYR A 49 7.58 -14.61 -6.63
CA TYR A 49 6.26 -15.17 -6.91
C TYR A 49 6.29 -16.57 -7.55
N SER A 50 7.46 -17.06 -7.96
CA SER A 50 7.63 -18.26 -8.80
C SER A 50 6.82 -19.49 -8.37
N LYS A 51 6.83 -19.81 -7.08
CA LYS A 51 6.12 -20.96 -6.51
C LYS A 51 4.60 -20.82 -6.49
N PHE A 52 4.08 -19.61 -6.66
CA PHE A 52 2.64 -19.29 -6.58
C PHE A 52 2.01 -19.08 -7.96
N ILE A 53 2.82 -18.81 -8.99
CA ILE A 53 2.35 -18.61 -10.36
C ILE A 53 2.25 -19.94 -11.10
N ILE A 54 1.09 -20.58 -10.97
CA ILE A 54 0.79 -21.91 -11.54
C ILE A 54 0.19 -21.89 -12.96
N GLY A 55 -0.04 -20.71 -13.53
CA GLY A 55 -0.62 -20.58 -14.87
C GLY A 55 -0.62 -19.16 -15.40
N SER A 56 -1.21 -18.97 -16.58
CA SER A 56 -1.22 -17.69 -17.32
C SER A 56 -2.60 -17.07 -17.50
N SER A 57 -3.68 -17.70 -17.02
CA SER A 57 -5.00 -17.05 -17.04
C SER A 57 -5.06 -15.94 -16.00
N LYS A 58 -5.88 -14.90 -16.25
CA LYS A 58 -6.13 -13.80 -15.30
C LYS A 58 -6.42 -14.32 -13.89
N SER A 59 -7.36 -15.25 -13.76
CA SER A 59 -7.75 -15.83 -12.47
C SER A 59 -6.61 -16.55 -11.76
N LYS A 60 -5.78 -17.33 -12.48
CA LYS A 60 -4.63 -18.05 -11.91
C LYS A 60 -3.52 -17.10 -11.46
N LEU A 61 -3.25 -16.05 -12.23
CA LEU A 61 -2.25 -15.03 -11.87
C LEU A 61 -2.67 -14.25 -10.62
N LEU A 62 -3.89 -13.72 -10.61
CA LEU A 62 -4.43 -12.97 -9.46
C LEU A 62 -4.49 -13.84 -8.20
N LYS A 63 -4.87 -15.12 -8.34
CA LYS A 63 -4.83 -16.07 -7.22
C LYS A 63 -3.41 -16.25 -6.71
N GLY A 64 -2.43 -16.55 -7.57
CA GLY A 64 -1.03 -16.73 -7.15
C GLY A 64 -0.43 -15.50 -6.46
N ILE A 65 -0.77 -14.30 -6.94
CA ILE A 65 -0.37 -13.04 -6.32
C ILE A 65 -0.97 -12.89 -4.90
N ASN A 66 -2.25 -13.22 -4.73
CA ASN A 66 -2.89 -13.22 -3.40
C ASN A 66 -2.30 -14.30 -2.49
N ASP A 67 -2.08 -15.51 -2.99
CA ASP A 67 -1.52 -16.63 -2.23
C ASP A 67 -0.11 -16.30 -1.72
N TYR A 68 0.72 -15.63 -2.53
CA TYR A 68 2.03 -15.14 -2.10
C TYR A 68 1.92 -14.12 -0.96
N PHE A 69 0.98 -13.15 -1.07
CA PHE A 69 0.75 -12.18 -0.01
C PHE A 69 0.33 -12.85 1.31
N TYR A 70 -0.60 -13.81 1.26
CA TYR A 70 -1.03 -14.57 2.44
C TYR A 70 0.09 -15.45 3.01
N TYR A 71 0.94 -16.03 2.15
CA TYR A 71 2.13 -16.73 2.60
C TYR A 71 3.06 -15.80 3.39
N LEU A 72 3.33 -14.58 2.92
CA LEU A 72 4.15 -13.61 3.63
C LEU A 72 3.53 -13.20 4.96
N LEU A 73 2.23 -12.89 4.99
CA LEU A 73 1.49 -12.56 6.22
C LEU A 73 1.63 -13.69 7.26
N ASN A 74 1.35 -14.94 6.86
CA ASN A 74 1.47 -16.09 7.74
C ASN A 74 2.91 -16.35 8.19
N LYS A 75 3.90 -16.14 7.30
CA LYS A 75 5.32 -16.27 7.62
C LYS A 75 5.75 -15.28 8.69
N LEU A 76 5.36 -14.01 8.56
CA LEU A 76 5.69 -12.97 9.54
C LEU A 76 4.96 -13.19 10.86
N TYR A 77 3.67 -13.56 10.81
CA TYR A 77 2.88 -13.88 11.99
C TYR A 77 3.46 -15.05 12.79
N LYS A 78 3.95 -16.11 12.13
CA LYS A 78 4.61 -17.23 12.81
C LYS A 78 5.88 -16.83 13.56
N ILE A 79 6.58 -15.77 13.12
CA ILE A 79 7.79 -15.28 13.78
C ILE A 79 7.44 -14.38 14.97
N TYR A 80 6.45 -13.50 14.78
CA TYR A 80 5.99 -12.57 15.79
C TYR A 80 4.46 -12.49 15.77
N PRO A 81 3.77 -13.32 16.57
CA PRO A 81 2.31 -13.41 16.57
C PRO A 81 1.75 -12.16 17.23
N LEU A 82 1.34 -11.21 16.38
CA LEU A 82 0.69 -9.98 16.78
C LEU A 82 -0.69 -9.98 16.13
N GLU A 83 -1.74 -10.06 16.93
CA GLU A 83 -3.12 -10.19 16.44
C GLU A 83 -3.50 -9.01 15.55
N GLU A 84 -3.07 -7.80 15.91
CA GLU A 84 -3.29 -6.60 15.11
C GLU A 84 -2.76 -6.72 13.68
N LEU A 85 -1.73 -7.55 13.44
CA LEU A 85 -1.18 -7.77 12.09
C LEU A 85 -2.19 -8.51 11.22
N LYS A 86 -2.75 -9.61 11.72
CA LYS A 86 -3.76 -10.38 10.98
C LYS A 86 -5.04 -9.61 10.83
N GLU A 87 -5.55 -9.03 11.91
CA GLU A 87 -6.76 -8.21 11.86
C GLU A 87 -6.62 -7.10 10.82
N PHE A 88 -5.48 -6.40 10.79
CA PHE A 88 -5.30 -5.27 9.89
C PHE A 88 -5.28 -5.68 8.41
N PHE A 89 -4.65 -6.81 8.07
CA PHE A 89 -4.52 -7.23 6.67
C PHE A 89 -5.64 -8.16 6.17
N LEU A 90 -6.43 -8.77 7.07
CA LEU A 90 -7.53 -9.67 6.70
C LEU A 90 -8.91 -9.02 6.78
N VAL A 91 -9.09 -7.98 7.61
CA VAL A 91 -10.39 -7.29 7.72
C VAL A 91 -10.58 -6.34 6.55
N ARG A 92 -11.80 -6.36 5.96
CA ARG A 92 -12.19 -5.50 4.84
C ARG A 92 -12.26 -4.03 5.25
N ASP A 93 -12.84 -3.74 6.42
CA ASP A 93 -12.88 -2.40 6.99
C ASP A 93 -11.74 -2.18 7.99
N ARG A 94 -10.68 -1.55 7.51
CA ARG A 94 -9.48 -1.29 8.31
C ARG A 94 -9.63 -0.11 9.25
N GLY A 95 -10.68 0.70 9.14
CA GLY A 95 -10.89 1.84 10.03
C GLY A 95 -11.07 1.40 11.48
N ILE A 96 -11.77 0.29 11.69
CA ILE A 96 -12.01 -0.30 13.02
C ILE A 96 -10.70 -0.80 13.64
N VAL A 97 -9.89 -1.52 12.88
CA VAL A 97 -8.62 -2.09 13.37
C VAL A 97 -7.57 -1.00 13.58
N LEU A 98 -7.63 0.09 12.80
CA LEU A 98 -6.69 1.19 12.91
C LEU A 98 -6.68 1.83 14.31
N GLU A 99 -7.83 1.93 14.98
CA GLU A 99 -7.87 2.44 16.35
C GLU A 99 -7.12 1.55 17.34
N LYS A 100 -7.14 0.22 17.16
CA LYS A 100 -6.31 -0.70 17.96
C LYS A 100 -4.82 -0.47 17.68
N VAL A 101 -4.44 -0.38 16.41
CA VAL A 101 -3.06 -0.09 15.98
C VAL A 101 -2.55 1.24 16.54
N LEU A 102 -3.39 2.27 16.59
CA LEU A 102 -3.05 3.59 17.12
C LEU A 102 -2.87 3.60 18.65
N LYS A 103 -3.53 2.69 19.37
CA LYS A 103 -3.36 2.51 20.83
C LYS A 103 -2.10 1.72 21.17
N ASN A 104 -1.60 0.88 20.26
CA ASN A 104 -0.37 0.13 20.45
C ASN A 104 0.86 1.03 20.24
N LYS A 105 1.65 1.26 21.31
CA LYS A 105 2.82 2.15 21.28
C LYS A 105 3.87 1.76 20.24
N GLU A 106 4.05 0.47 19.97
CA GLU A 106 5.04 -0.02 19.00
C GLU A 106 4.59 0.17 17.55
N LEU A 107 3.28 0.27 17.31
CA LEU A 107 2.68 0.40 15.98
C LEU A 107 2.11 1.79 15.69
N LYS A 108 2.03 2.65 16.71
CA LYS A 108 1.41 3.98 16.63
C LYS A 108 1.85 4.77 15.41
N ASN A 109 3.15 4.79 15.11
CA ASN A 109 3.68 5.54 13.96
C ASN A 109 3.17 5.00 12.61
N PHE A 110 3.05 3.68 12.46
CA PHE A 110 2.40 3.10 11.27
C PHE A 110 0.92 3.47 11.22
N GLY A 111 0.22 3.39 12.35
CA GLY A 111 -1.18 3.81 12.43
C GLY A 111 -1.39 5.27 12.03
N LEU A 112 -0.50 6.18 12.47
CA LEU A 112 -0.56 7.60 12.10
C LEU A 112 -0.38 7.81 10.60
N VAL A 113 0.61 7.15 9.99
CA VAL A 113 0.85 7.20 8.52
C VAL A 113 -0.35 6.65 7.75
N TYR A 114 -0.94 5.55 8.22
CA TYR A 114 -2.11 4.96 7.56
C TYR A 114 -3.37 5.81 7.73
N ALA A 115 -3.55 6.48 8.88
CA ALA A 115 -4.63 7.42 9.11
C ALA A 115 -4.55 8.62 8.14
N ASP A 116 -3.36 9.18 7.93
CA ASP A 116 -3.14 10.24 6.94
C ASP A 116 -3.55 9.76 5.53
N PHE A 117 -3.11 8.57 5.13
CA PHE A 117 -3.50 7.98 3.83
C PHE A 117 -5.02 7.82 3.69
N LEU A 118 -5.70 7.26 4.71
CA LEU A 118 -7.15 7.12 4.68
C LEU A 118 -7.85 8.47 4.62
N ASN A 119 -7.41 9.45 5.40
CA ASN A 119 -8.00 10.79 5.38
C ASN A 119 -7.94 11.43 3.99
N VAL A 120 -6.79 11.36 3.32
CA VAL A 120 -6.62 11.89 1.96
C VAL A 120 -7.53 11.16 0.97
N ILE A 121 -7.59 9.83 1.02
CA ILE A 121 -8.45 9.02 0.15
C ILE A 121 -9.93 9.31 0.41
N THR A 122 -10.34 9.43 1.67
CA THR A 122 -11.72 9.73 2.08
C THR A 122 -12.15 11.10 1.57
N VAL A 123 -11.33 12.14 1.78
CA VAL A 123 -11.62 13.48 1.25
C VAL A 123 -11.68 13.45 -0.28
N PHE A 124 -10.68 12.87 -0.93
CA PHE A 124 -10.65 12.78 -2.39
C PHE A 124 -11.90 12.09 -2.95
N LYS A 125 -12.26 10.93 -2.42
CA LYS A 125 -13.43 10.18 -2.87
C LYS A 125 -14.74 10.93 -2.57
N TYR A 126 -14.97 11.29 -1.32
CA TYR A 126 -16.29 11.77 -0.90
C TYR A 126 -16.51 13.25 -1.13
N ARG A 127 -15.48 14.10 -0.97
CA ARG A 127 -15.60 15.54 -1.24
C ARG A 127 -15.42 15.87 -2.71
N ILE A 128 -14.39 15.32 -3.36
CA ILE A 128 -14.02 15.72 -4.72
C ILE A 128 -14.80 14.95 -5.78
N ILE A 129 -14.88 13.61 -5.68
CA ILE A 129 -15.58 12.79 -6.68
C ILE A 129 -17.10 12.79 -6.44
N GLU A 130 -17.54 12.51 -5.21
CA GLU A 130 -18.97 12.38 -4.90
C GLU A 130 -19.66 13.70 -4.51
N GLY A 131 -18.90 14.77 -4.29
CA GLY A 131 -19.47 16.11 -3.98
C GLY A 131 -20.21 16.21 -2.64
N LEU A 132 -20.02 15.27 -1.70
CA LEU A 132 -20.72 15.27 -0.41
C LEU A 132 -20.34 16.47 0.45
N SER A 133 -21.24 17.01 1.27
CA SER A 133 -20.93 18.15 2.12
C SER A 133 -19.87 17.84 3.20
N VAL A 134 -19.25 18.89 3.76
CA VAL A 134 -18.22 18.74 4.81
C VAL A 134 -18.73 17.96 6.01
N GLU A 135 -19.96 18.23 6.42
CA GLU A 135 -20.63 17.63 7.59
C GLU A 135 -20.84 16.12 7.39
N LYS A 136 -21.05 15.69 6.13
CA LYS A 136 -21.18 14.27 5.79
C LYS A 136 -19.85 13.54 5.78
N VAL A 137 -18.75 14.23 5.41
CA VAL A 137 -17.43 13.57 5.29
C VAL A 137 -16.63 13.61 6.58
N ALA A 138 -16.72 14.69 7.35
CA ALA A 138 -15.94 14.89 8.58
C ALA A 138 -16.01 13.73 9.59
N PRO A 139 -17.16 13.06 9.83
CA PRO A 139 -17.24 11.93 10.75
C PRO A 139 -16.38 10.72 10.37
N TYR A 140 -15.99 10.60 9.10
CA TYR A 140 -15.17 9.49 8.60
C TYR A 140 -13.66 9.76 8.68
N LEU A 141 -13.25 10.94 9.15
CA LEU A 141 -11.85 11.31 9.23
C LEU A 141 -11.25 10.98 10.60
N PHE A 142 -10.01 10.49 10.56
CA PHE A 142 -9.20 10.28 11.75
C PHE A 142 -8.58 11.60 12.18
N THR A 143 -8.78 12.01 13.43
CA THR A 143 -8.21 13.24 14.01
C THR A 143 -6.75 13.10 14.46
N LYS A 144 -6.09 12.03 14.03
CA LYS A 144 -4.69 11.68 14.32
C LYS A 144 -3.91 11.64 13.00
N GLY A 145 -2.59 11.75 13.09
CA GLY A 145 -1.69 11.74 11.93
C GLY A 145 -0.88 13.02 11.82
N SER A 146 -0.01 13.08 10.82
CA SER A 146 0.79 14.25 10.50
C SER A 146 -0.03 15.33 9.79
N LEU A 147 -1.07 14.94 9.05
CA LEU A 147 -1.93 15.85 8.30
C LEU A 147 -3.11 16.39 9.13
N LYS A 148 -3.20 16.07 10.42
CA LYS A 148 -4.35 16.45 11.27
C LYS A 148 -4.68 17.95 11.24
N ASN A 149 -3.66 18.80 11.14
CA ASN A 149 -3.82 20.25 11.13
C ASN A 149 -4.30 20.77 9.75
N LEU A 150 -4.15 19.97 8.69
CA LEU A 150 -4.57 20.28 7.33
C LEU A 150 -5.98 19.77 7.03
N LEU A 151 -6.57 18.89 7.87
CA LEU A 151 -7.90 18.32 7.66
C LEU A 151 -9.00 19.36 7.39
N PRO A 152 -9.08 20.50 8.12
CA PRO A 152 -10.08 21.52 7.83
C PRO A 152 -9.92 22.12 6.42
N GLN A 153 -8.69 22.30 5.95
CA GLN A 153 -8.39 22.81 4.62
C GLN A 153 -8.70 21.76 3.55
N MET A 154 -8.33 20.50 3.81
CA MET A 154 -8.65 19.36 2.93
C MET A 154 -10.15 19.21 2.74
N LEU A 155 -10.95 19.27 3.82
CA LEU A 155 -12.41 19.16 3.76
C LEU A 155 -13.07 20.29 2.97
N ARG A 156 -12.53 21.50 3.05
CA ARG A 156 -13.03 22.67 2.31
C ARG A 156 -12.68 22.63 0.83
N ALA A 157 -11.69 21.85 0.43
CA ALA A 157 -11.36 21.69 -0.99
C ALA A 157 -12.57 21.18 -1.76
N SER A 158 -12.85 21.84 -2.87
CA SER A 158 -13.96 21.55 -3.79
C SER A 158 -13.46 20.97 -5.13
N SER A 159 -12.16 21.06 -5.38
CA SER A 159 -11.53 20.54 -6.59
C SER A 159 -10.22 19.79 -6.29
N LEU A 160 -9.79 18.97 -7.26
CA LEU A 160 -8.50 18.28 -7.23
C LEU A 160 -7.34 19.26 -6.99
N LYS A 161 -7.39 20.40 -7.68
CA LYS A 161 -6.40 21.47 -7.66
C LYS A 161 -6.28 22.14 -6.29
N GLU A 162 -7.41 22.39 -5.64
CA GLU A 162 -7.41 22.93 -4.27
C GLU A 162 -6.86 21.92 -3.28
N LEU A 163 -7.29 20.65 -3.39
CA LEU A 163 -6.84 19.60 -2.49
C LEU A 163 -5.33 19.34 -2.64
N SER A 164 -4.79 19.36 -3.86
CA SER A 164 -3.37 19.16 -4.10
C SER A 164 -2.50 20.26 -3.52
N ARG A 165 -2.99 21.50 -3.44
CA ARG A 165 -2.26 22.63 -2.83
C ARG A 165 -2.16 22.54 -1.32
N VAL A 166 -3.11 21.85 -0.68
CA VAL A 166 -3.10 21.61 0.76
C VAL A 166 -2.13 20.47 1.11
N LEU A 167 -1.97 19.50 0.22
CA LEU A 167 -1.17 18.31 0.47
C LEU A 167 0.32 18.56 0.16
N PRO A 168 1.25 17.93 0.90
CA PRO A 168 2.69 18.10 0.71
C PRO A 168 3.20 17.28 -0.48
N PHE A 169 2.53 17.38 -1.63
CA PHE A 169 2.94 16.71 -2.86
C PHE A 169 4.09 17.45 -3.52
N PRO A 170 5.08 16.74 -4.08
CA PRO A 170 6.23 17.36 -4.74
C PRO A 170 5.83 18.10 -6.02
N LYS A 171 4.71 17.71 -6.64
CA LYS A 171 4.17 18.33 -7.85
C LYS A 171 2.64 18.39 -7.80
N GLU A 172 2.08 19.41 -8.43
CA GLU A 172 0.63 19.52 -8.62
C GLU A 172 0.18 18.50 -9.70
N PRO A 173 -0.66 17.52 -9.36
CA PRO A 173 -1.15 16.53 -10.31
C PRO A 173 -2.16 17.14 -11.28
N LYS A 174 -2.06 16.78 -12.55
CA LYS A 174 -2.89 17.32 -13.65
C LYS A 174 -4.15 16.50 -13.92
N SER A 175 -4.18 15.25 -13.45
CA SER A 175 -5.28 14.30 -13.69
C SER A 175 -5.63 13.52 -12.43
N TYR A 176 -6.77 12.83 -12.46
CA TYR A 176 -7.17 11.92 -11.39
C TYR A 176 -6.18 10.77 -11.19
N GLY A 177 -5.64 10.23 -12.29
CA GLY A 177 -4.61 9.18 -12.26
C GLY A 177 -3.34 9.66 -11.58
N GLU A 178 -2.84 10.84 -11.98
CA GLU A 178 -1.68 11.46 -11.36
C GLU A 178 -1.92 11.75 -9.88
N PHE A 179 -3.08 12.30 -9.50
CA PHE A 179 -3.38 12.60 -8.10
C PHE A 179 -3.38 11.35 -7.25
N ARG A 180 -4.04 10.27 -7.72
CA ARG A 180 -4.02 8.98 -7.02
C ARG A 180 -2.60 8.46 -6.86
N LYS A 181 -1.77 8.55 -7.90
CA LYS A 181 -0.36 8.15 -7.84
C LYS A 181 0.42 8.95 -6.79
N GLU A 182 0.24 10.26 -6.74
CA GLU A 182 0.89 11.13 -5.73
C GLU A 182 0.47 10.79 -4.29
N ILE A 183 -0.81 10.47 -4.03
CA ILE A 183 -1.25 10.00 -2.70
C ILE A 183 -0.46 8.75 -2.28
N PHE A 184 -0.31 7.79 -3.20
CA PHE A 184 0.40 6.56 -2.91
C PHE A 184 1.90 6.77 -2.76
N LEU A 185 2.53 7.63 -3.57
CA LEU A 185 3.94 7.99 -3.42
C LEU A 185 4.22 8.68 -2.08
N PHE A 186 3.34 9.60 -1.66
CA PHE A 186 3.40 10.22 -0.34
C PHE A 186 3.29 9.17 0.79
N HIS A 187 2.36 8.22 0.66
CA HIS A 187 2.21 7.12 1.62
C HIS A 187 3.44 6.20 1.67
N VAL A 188 3.97 5.79 0.52
CA VAL A 188 5.19 4.98 0.41
C VAL A 188 6.38 5.68 1.05
N SER A 189 6.59 6.97 0.76
CA SER A 189 7.64 7.78 1.36
C SER A 189 7.53 7.82 2.88
N SER A 190 6.31 8.02 3.40
CA SER A 190 6.04 8.03 4.84
C SER A 190 6.29 6.67 5.50
N LEU A 191 5.91 5.57 4.83
CA LEU A 191 6.22 4.21 5.29
C LEU A 191 7.73 3.93 5.33
N ARG A 192 8.49 4.35 4.32
CA ARG A 192 9.94 4.14 4.28
C ARG A 192 10.68 4.85 5.40
N LYS A 193 10.23 6.03 5.81
CA LYS A 193 10.80 6.73 6.98
C LYS A 193 10.71 5.86 8.26
N LEU A 194 9.70 4.99 8.36
CA LEU A 194 9.59 4.05 9.49
C LEU A 194 10.60 2.89 9.43
N LEU A 195 11.14 2.58 8.25
CA LEU A 195 12.19 1.56 8.06
C LEU A 195 13.59 2.06 8.43
N LEU A 196 13.82 3.38 8.35
CA LEU A 196 15.10 4.02 8.71
C LEU A 196 15.32 4.13 10.23
N GLY A 197 14.29 3.85 11.03
CA GLY A 197 14.38 3.84 12.49
C GLY A 197 15.04 2.59 13.07
N TYR A 198 14.96 2.45 14.39
CA TYR A 198 15.53 1.31 15.13
C TYR A 198 15.06 -0.05 14.54
N PRO A 199 15.99 -0.95 14.16
CA PRO A 199 15.70 -2.11 13.31
C PRO A 199 14.97 -3.25 14.02
N PHE A 200 14.75 -3.18 15.33
CA PHE A 200 14.10 -4.26 16.10
C PHE A 200 12.73 -3.82 16.62
N LYS A 201 11.80 -3.55 15.70
CA LYS A 201 10.43 -3.15 16.04
C LYS A 201 9.38 -3.96 15.26
N PRO A 202 8.26 -4.36 15.89
CA PRO A 202 7.15 -5.02 15.20
C PRO A 202 6.60 -4.20 14.03
N VAL A 203 6.68 -2.87 14.08
CA VAL A 203 6.20 -1.96 13.03
C VAL A 203 6.74 -2.28 11.63
N ILE A 204 7.94 -2.86 11.54
CA ILE A 204 8.56 -3.22 10.26
C ILE A 204 7.70 -4.23 9.50
N SER A 205 7.07 -5.21 10.17
CA SER A 205 6.22 -6.19 9.49
C SER A 205 4.98 -5.55 8.86
N PHE A 206 4.38 -4.56 9.53
CA PHE A 206 3.26 -3.77 9.00
C PHE A 206 3.69 -2.97 7.77
N VAL A 207 4.84 -2.31 7.84
CA VAL A 207 5.36 -1.54 6.71
C VAL A 207 5.60 -2.46 5.51
N ILE A 208 6.26 -3.60 5.71
CA ILE A 208 6.57 -4.53 4.62
C ILE A 208 5.32 -5.12 3.99
N LEU A 209 4.36 -5.56 4.81
CA LEU A 209 3.10 -6.06 4.27
C LEU A 209 2.32 -4.97 3.55
N ARG A 210 2.34 -3.72 4.03
CA ARG A 210 1.68 -2.63 3.30
C ARG A 210 2.37 -2.33 1.97
N LEU A 211 3.70 -2.35 1.90
CA LEU A 211 4.43 -2.21 0.63
C LEU A 211 4.12 -3.37 -0.33
N LYS A 212 4.10 -4.60 0.15
CA LYS A 212 3.70 -5.78 -0.64
C LYS A 212 2.25 -5.76 -1.07
N GLU A 213 1.38 -5.12 -0.31
CA GLU A 213 0.00 -4.88 -0.75
C GLU A 213 -0.08 -3.86 -1.89
N ILE A 214 0.74 -2.81 -1.87
CA ILE A 214 0.82 -1.86 -2.99
C ILE A 214 1.41 -2.56 -4.23
N GLU A 215 2.45 -3.40 -4.05
CA GLU A 215 2.98 -4.26 -5.13
C GLU A 215 1.89 -5.15 -5.72
N LYS A 216 1.09 -5.79 -4.86
CA LYS A 216 -0.07 -6.59 -5.24
C LYS A 216 -1.06 -5.77 -6.07
N MET A 217 -1.36 -4.54 -5.65
CA MET A 217 -2.26 -3.64 -6.38
C MET A 217 -1.71 -3.27 -7.77
N ASN A 218 -0.41 -2.97 -7.88
CA ASN A 218 0.24 -2.72 -9.18
C ASN A 218 0.11 -3.93 -10.11
N LEU A 219 0.45 -5.13 -9.62
CA LEU A 219 0.35 -6.36 -10.42
C LEU A 219 -1.08 -6.66 -10.85
N THR A 220 -2.06 -6.46 -9.96
CA THR A 220 -3.48 -6.61 -10.30
C THR A 220 -3.87 -5.63 -11.40
N ALA A 221 -3.52 -4.36 -11.28
CA ALA A 221 -3.82 -3.35 -12.29
C ALA A 221 -3.22 -3.71 -13.66
N ILE A 222 -1.98 -4.21 -13.69
CA ILE A 222 -1.33 -4.67 -14.93
C ILE A 222 -2.08 -5.85 -15.55
N ILE A 223 -2.41 -6.88 -14.76
CA ILE A 223 -3.10 -8.07 -15.26
C ILE A 223 -4.51 -7.72 -15.75
N GLU A 224 -5.21 -6.86 -15.02
CA GLU A 224 -6.55 -6.40 -15.42
C GLU A 224 -6.51 -5.56 -16.68
N GLY A 225 -5.58 -4.61 -16.77
CA GLY A 225 -5.39 -3.78 -17.96
C GLY A 225 -5.01 -4.59 -19.19
N ILE A 226 -4.08 -5.55 -19.07
CA ILE A 226 -3.73 -6.44 -20.19
C ILE A 226 -4.92 -7.30 -20.60
N SER A 227 -5.62 -7.90 -19.63
CA SER A 227 -6.78 -8.74 -19.92
C SER A 227 -7.97 -7.98 -20.50
N GLY A 228 -8.08 -6.68 -20.20
CA GLY A 228 -9.11 -5.78 -20.69
C GLY A 228 -8.72 -4.99 -21.94
N ASN A 229 -7.53 -5.22 -22.51
CA ASN A 229 -6.98 -4.49 -23.65
C ASN A 229 -6.89 -2.97 -23.44
N PHE A 230 -6.56 -2.52 -22.23
CA PHE A 230 -6.36 -1.10 -21.94
C PHE A 230 -5.07 -0.59 -22.58
N ASN A 231 -4.99 0.72 -22.85
CA ASN A 231 -3.78 1.35 -23.36
C ASN A 231 -2.65 1.18 -22.32
N ARG A 232 -1.44 0.88 -22.79
CA ARG A 232 -0.25 0.70 -21.94
C ARG A 232 0.11 1.95 -21.16
N GLU A 233 -0.11 3.13 -21.73
CA GLU A 233 0.09 4.41 -21.06
C GLU A 233 -0.85 4.54 -19.85
N GLU A 234 -2.13 4.19 -20.01
CA GLU A 234 -3.11 4.20 -18.92
C GLU A 234 -2.74 3.22 -17.81
N ILE A 235 -2.24 2.02 -18.16
CA ILE A 235 -1.78 1.03 -17.16
C ILE A 235 -0.55 1.58 -16.41
N GLU A 236 0.39 2.21 -17.11
CA GLU A 236 1.60 2.77 -16.50
C GLU A 236 1.29 3.93 -15.53
N GLU A 237 0.28 4.74 -15.84
CA GLU A 237 -0.21 5.80 -14.93
C GLU A 237 -0.75 5.24 -13.60
N MET A 238 -1.30 4.02 -13.60
CA MET A 238 -1.81 3.38 -12.39
C MET A 238 -0.73 2.80 -11.48
N ILE A 239 0.51 2.66 -11.96
CA ILE A 239 1.60 2.02 -11.22
C ILE A 239 2.28 3.02 -10.29
N VAL A 240 2.45 2.58 -9.04
CA VAL A 240 3.16 3.31 -7.99
C VAL A 240 4.55 2.71 -7.80
N ASP A 241 5.59 3.53 -7.83
CA ASP A 241 6.95 3.10 -7.47
C ASP A 241 7.03 2.82 -5.96
N ILE A 242 7.42 1.59 -5.62
CA ILE A 242 7.63 1.14 -4.24
C ILE A 242 9.08 0.74 -3.95
N SER A 243 10.01 0.87 -4.92
CA SER A 243 11.46 0.60 -4.80
C SER A 243 12.31 1.74 -4.27
#